data_AF-A0A3C1A3W3-F1
#
_entry.id   AF-A0A3C1A3W3-F1
#
_cell.length_a   1.000
_cell.length_b   1.000
_cell.length_c   1.000
_cell.angle_alpha   90.00
_cell.angle_beta   90.00
_cell.angle_gamma   90.00
#
_symmetry.space_group_name_H-M   'P 1'
#
loop_
_entity.id
_entity.type
_entity.pdbx_description
1 polymer ?
#
loop_
_entity_poly.entity_id
_entity_poly.type
_entity_poly.pdbx_seq_one_letter_code
_entity_poly.pdbx_strand_id
1 'polypeptide(L)'
;MQISEGMLFLQVAFLALINTKIVEWFVAPIFDWRGWDRTWLRYVSGLTGLLLGLAARLDLLAEAGIVLDYRLGVLLTALLIGGGAGLIYDIFTDRGEPKLPGLEG
;
A
#
# COMPACT_ATOMS: atom_id res chain seq x y z
N MET A 1 -1.80 -21.58 14.86
CA MET A 1 -0.80 -20.83 15.64
C MET A 1 -1.31 -19.39 15.67
N GLN A 2 -1.74 -18.89 16.83
CA GLN A 2 -2.36 -17.56 16.92
C GLN A 2 -1.25 -16.50 16.87
N ILE A 3 -1.34 -15.59 15.91
CA ILE A 3 -0.34 -14.55 15.71
C ILE A 3 -0.62 -13.42 16.72
N SER A 4 0.43 -12.91 17.38
CA SER A 4 0.26 -11.77 18.27
C SER A 4 -0.10 -10.51 17.48
N GLU A 5 -0.86 -9.59 18.08
CA GLU A 5 -1.27 -8.33 17.42
C GLU A 5 -0.08 -7.55 16.84
N GLY A 6 1.04 -7.53 17.55
CA GLY A 6 2.28 -6.89 17.07
C GLY A 6 2.87 -7.57 15.84
N MET A 7 2.73 -8.89 15.70
CA MET A 7 3.22 -9.61 14.54
C MET A 7 2.26 -9.48 13.34
N LEU A 8 0.94 -9.38 13.57
CA LEU A 8 -0.02 -9.00 12.53
C LEU A 8 0.30 -7.60 11.98
N PHE A 9 0.52 -6.63 12.87
CA PHE A 9 0.90 -5.27 12.47
C PHE A 9 2.18 -5.29 11.62
N LEU A 10 3.20 -6.04 12.07
CA LEU A 10 4.47 -6.16 11.34
C LEU A 10 4.28 -6.78 9.96
N GLN A 11 3.47 -7.84 9.83
CA GLN A 11 3.20 -8.50 8.55
C GLN A 11 2.46 -7.58 7.57
N VAL A 12 1.41 -6.90 8.03
CA VAL A 12 0.66 -5.94 7.20
C VAL A 12 1.57 -4.79 6.76
N ALA A 13 2.34 -4.21 7.69
CA ALA A 13 3.27 -3.13 7.38
C ALA A 13 4.37 -3.57 6.41
N PHE A 14 4.90 -4.80 6.58
CA PHE A 14 5.91 -5.37 5.69
C PHE A 14 5.38 -5.61 4.28
N LEU A 15 4.18 -6.17 4.14
CA LEU A 15 3.51 -6.35 2.85
C LEU A 15 3.22 -5.01 2.17
N ALA A 16 2.73 -4.03 2.92
CA ALA A 16 2.49 -2.68 2.43
C ALA A 16 3.80 -2.00 1.95
N LEU A 17 4.90 -2.19 2.67
CA LEU A 17 6.22 -1.68 2.29
C LEU A 17 6.74 -2.34 1.01
N ILE A 18 6.64 -3.66 0.90
CA ILE A 18 7.03 -4.40 -0.30
C ILE A 18 6.24 -3.90 -1.50
N ASN A 19 4.90 -3.78 -1.37
CA ASN A 19 4.05 -3.28 -2.43
C ASN A 19 4.48 -1.87 -2.88
N THR A 20 4.74 -0.98 -1.92
CA THR A 20 5.20 0.38 -2.22
C THR A 20 6.52 0.37 -3.00
N LYS A 21 7.48 -0.46 -2.61
CA LYS A 21 8.77 -0.57 -3.29
C LYS A 21 8.67 -1.18 -4.68
N ILE A 22 7.79 -2.16 -4.87
CA ILE A 22 7.50 -2.71 -6.21
C ILE A 22 6.95 -1.61 -7.11
N VAL A 23 5.99 -0.83 -6.62
CA VAL A 23 5.38 0.26 -7.40
C VAL A 23 6.42 1.34 -7.73
N GLU A 24 7.25 1.72 -6.78
CA GLU A 24 8.33 2.69 -6.99
C GLU A 24 9.36 2.19 -8.02
N TRP A 25 9.75 0.91 -8.00
CA TRP A 25 10.78 0.39 -8.90
C TRP A 25 10.28 0.08 -10.31
N PHE A 26 9.03 -0.36 -10.45
CA PHE A 26 8.49 -0.80 -11.74
C PHE A 26 7.58 0.24 -12.38
N VAL A 27 6.81 1.00 -11.59
CA VAL A 27 5.80 1.93 -12.10
C VAL A 27 6.37 3.35 -12.21
N ALA A 28 7.16 3.83 -11.24
CA ALA A 28 7.70 5.19 -11.30
C ALA A 28 8.52 5.49 -12.57
N PRO A 29 9.38 4.57 -13.09
CA PRO A 29 10.11 4.82 -14.33
C PRO A 29 9.19 4.99 -15.56
N ILE A 30 8.04 4.31 -15.57
CA ILE A 30 7.04 4.43 -16.64
C ILE A 30 6.38 5.81 -16.60
N PHE A 31 6.08 6.30 -15.38
CA PHE A 31 5.52 7.62 -15.17
C PHE A 31 6.49 8.72 -15.57
N ASP A 32 7.77 8.57 -15.22
CA ASP A 32 8.84 9.50 -15.60
C ASP A 32 9.03 9.57 -17.11
N TRP A 33 9.04 8.42 -17.78
CA TRP A 33 9.16 8.36 -19.24
C TRP A 33 7.97 9.01 -19.96
N ARG A 34 6.76 8.91 -19.38
CA ARG A 34 5.55 9.54 -19.93
C ARG A 34 5.32 10.99 -19.46
N GLY A 35 6.12 11.51 -18.54
CA GLY A 35 5.89 12.82 -17.92
C GLY A 35 4.57 12.89 -17.13
N TRP A 36 4.11 11.77 -16.58
CA TRP A 36 2.89 11.72 -15.78
C TRP A 36 3.16 12.16 -14.34
N ASP A 37 2.15 12.80 -13.74
CA ASP A 37 2.22 13.24 -12.35
C ASP A 37 2.41 12.04 -11.40
N ARG A 38 3.47 12.10 -10.60
CA ARG A 38 3.84 11.08 -9.62
C ARG A 38 2.86 10.99 -8.46
N THR A 39 2.00 11.98 -8.26
CA THR A 39 0.87 11.93 -7.30
C THR A 39 0.00 10.71 -7.54
N TRP A 40 -0.14 10.26 -8.80
CA TRP A 40 -0.94 9.08 -9.12
C TRP A 40 -0.34 7.77 -8.60
N LEU A 41 0.97 7.70 -8.35
CA LEU A 41 1.61 6.49 -7.83
C LEU A 41 1.10 6.12 -6.44
N ARG A 42 0.58 7.07 -5.64
CA ARG A 42 -0.08 6.76 -4.36
C ARG A 42 -1.33 5.91 -4.54
N TYR A 43 -2.14 6.25 -5.55
CA TYR A 43 -3.35 5.52 -5.89
C TYR A 43 -3.02 4.18 -6.54
N VAL A 44 -1.96 4.13 -7.36
CA VAL A 44 -1.45 2.88 -7.91
C VAL A 44 -0.97 1.97 -6.78
N SER A 45 -0.20 2.48 -5.82
CA SER A 45 0.27 1.73 -4.65
C SER A 45 -0.89 1.19 -3.82
N GLY A 46 -1.89 2.02 -3.53
CA GLY A 46 -3.08 1.57 -2.81
C GLY A 46 -3.85 0.49 -3.56
N LEU A 47 -4.03 0.65 -4.87
CA LEU A 47 -4.75 -0.31 -5.70
C LEU A 47 -3.99 -1.62 -5.87
N THR A 48 -2.67 -1.59 -6.10
CA THR A 48 -1.87 -2.82 -6.21
C THR A 48 -1.81 -3.56 -4.89
N GLY A 49 -1.70 -2.86 -3.77
CA GLY A 49 -1.72 -3.49 -2.44
C GLY A 49 -3.05 -4.20 -2.16
N LEU A 50 -4.17 -3.57 -2.54
CA LEU A 50 -5.49 -4.18 -2.48
C LEU A 50 -5.60 -5.42 -3.39
N LEU A 51 -5.20 -5.29 -4.65
CA LEU A 51 -5.28 -6.39 -5.62
C LEU A 51 -4.39 -7.57 -5.22
N LEU A 52 -3.19 -7.32 -4.72
CA LEU A 52 -2.28 -8.36 -4.23
C LEU A 52 -2.84 -9.05 -2.99
N GLY A 53 -3.38 -8.30 -2.03
CA GLY A 53 -4.02 -8.88 -0.84
C GLY A 53 -5.21 -9.77 -1.19
N LEU A 54 -6.05 -9.34 -2.13
CA LEU A 54 -7.18 -10.13 -2.64
C LEU A 54 -6.73 -11.37 -3.43
N ALA A 55 -5.74 -11.22 -4.30
CA ALA A 55 -5.22 -12.31 -5.12
C ALA A 55 -4.53 -13.39 -4.28
N ALA A 56 -3.78 -12.98 -3.26
CA ALA A 56 -3.15 -13.89 -2.31
C ALA A 56 -4.14 -14.51 -1.32
N ARG A 57 -5.38 -14.01 -1.27
CA ARG A 57 -6.46 -14.45 -0.37
C ARG A 57 -6.03 -14.57 1.09
N LEU A 58 -5.24 -13.59 1.54
CA LEU A 58 -4.68 -13.54 2.88
C LEU A 58 -5.76 -13.11 3.87
N ASP A 59 -5.98 -13.89 4.92
CA ASP A 59 -6.87 -13.53 6.03
C ASP A 59 -6.04 -13.39 7.32
N LEU A 60 -5.29 -12.28 7.40
CA LEU A 60 -4.43 -12.02 8.55
C LEU A 60 -5.25 -11.81 9.83
N LEU A 61 -6.50 -11.34 9.70
CA LEU A 61 -7.40 -11.14 10.83
C LEU A 61 -7.79 -12.48 11.49
N ALA A 62 -8.10 -13.50 10.69
CA ALA A 62 -8.32 -14.84 11.21
C ALA A 62 -7.08 -15.41 11.92
N GLU A 63 -5.88 -15.13 11.40
CA GLU A 63 -4.62 -15.55 12.02
C GLU A 63 -4.35 -14.86 13.37
N ALA A 64 -4.86 -13.64 13.58
CA ALA A 64 -4.85 -12.94 14.87
C ALA A 64 -5.99 -13.35 15.83
N GLY A 65 -6.86 -14.26 15.41
CA GLY A 65 -8.00 -14.72 16.22
C GLY A 65 -9.25 -13.83 16.13
N ILE A 66 -9.28 -12.89 15.18
CA ILE A 66 -10.49 -12.12 14.84
C ILE A 66 -11.33 -12.98 13.90
N VAL A 67 -12.40 -13.58 14.43
CA VAL A 67 -13.28 -14.46 13.65
C VAL A 67 -14.28 -13.61 12.87
N LEU A 68 -14.03 -13.47 11.56
CA LEU A 68 -14.92 -12.84 10.59
C LEU A 68 -15.30 -13.86 9.51
N ASP A 69 -16.30 -13.51 8.68
CA ASP A 69 -16.48 -14.24 7.43
C ASP A 69 -15.20 -14.16 6.61
N TYR A 70 -14.74 -15.30 6.08
CA TYR A 70 -13.49 -15.39 5.33
C TYR A 70 -13.36 -14.34 4.22
N ARG A 71 -14.45 -14.03 3.52
CA ARG A 71 -14.43 -13.02 2.46
C ARG A 71 -14.21 -11.62 3.00
N LEU A 72 -14.76 -11.33 4.18
CA LEU A 72 -14.57 -10.05 4.87
C LEU A 72 -13.16 -9.96 5.48
N GLY A 73 -12.64 -11.03 6.06
CA GLY A 73 -11.27 -11.08 6.58
C GLY A 73 -10.22 -10.82 5.49
N VAL A 74 -10.40 -11.46 4.34
CA VAL A 74 -9.56 -11.23 3.15
C VAL A 74 -9.67 -9.80 2.63
N LEU A 75 -10.89 -9.28 2.52
CA LEU A 75 -11.12 -7.91 2.04
C LEU A 75 -10.48 -6.86 2.96
N LEU A 76 -10.65 -7.00 4.28
CA LEU A 76 -10.08 -6.08 5.27
C LEU A 76 -8.57 -6.17 5.31
N THR A 77 -8.01 -7.38 5.20
CA THR A 77 -6.56 -7.58 5.07
C THR A 77 -6.03 -6.85 3.84
N ALA A 78 -6.69 -7.02 2.70
CA ALA A 78 -6.29 -6.37 1.46
C ALA A 78 -6.40 -4.84 1.54
N LEU A 79 -7.46 -4.32 2.18
CA LEU A 79 -7.62 -2.88 2.45
C LEU A 79 -6.53 -2.34 3.38
N LEU A 80 -6.12 -3.09 4.40
CA LEU A 80 -5.03 -2.69 5.29
C LEU A 80 -3.68 -2.64 4.56
N ILE A 81 -3.40 -3.61 3.70
CA ILE A 81 -2.18 -3.63 2.88
C ILE A 81 -2.19 -2.47 1.88
N GLY A 82 -3.29 -2.28 1.14
CA GLY A 82 -3.43 -1.20 0.16
C GLY A 82 -3.43 0.19 0.82
N GLY A 83 -4.26 0.41 1.83
CA GLY A 83 -4.32 1.65 2.57
C GLY A 83 -3.00 1.98 3.27
N GLY A 84 -2.36 0.98 3.89
CA GLY A 84 -1.03 1.12 4.48
C GLY A 84 0.04 1.48 3.45
N ALA A 85 0.00 0.88 2.25
CA ALA A 85 0.94 1.19 1.19
C ALA A 85 0.78 2.62 0.64
N GLY A 86 -0.46 3.14 0.57
CA GLY A 86 -0.73 4.54 0.26
C GLY A 86 -0.15 5.50 1.31
N LEU A 87 -0.36 5.20 2.60
CA LEU A 87 0.21 6.00 3.70
C LEU A 87 1.74 5.97 3.72
N ILE A 88 2.34 4.81 3.49
CA ILE A 88 3.79 4.66 3.36
C ILE A 88 4.28 5.53 2.19
N TYR A 89 3.62 5.45 1.04
CA TYR A 89 3.98 6.29 -0.11
C TYR A 89 3.95 7.78 0.26
N ASP A 90 2.88 8.26 0.89
CA ASP A 90 2.80 9.66 1.32
C ASP A 90 3.92 10.04 2.31
N ILE A 91 4.21 9.19 3.31
CA ILE A 91 5.30 9.46 4.28
C ILE A 91 6.68 9.56 3.60
N PHE A 92 6.95 8.69 2.62
CA PHE A 92 8.26 8.61 1.97
C PHE A 92 8.41 9.57 0.78
N THR A 93 7.32 10.04 0.17
CA THR A 93 7.34 10.85 -1.05
C THR A 93 6.90 12.30 -0.81
N ASP A 94 6.03 12.58 0.15
CA ASP A 94 5.51 13.94 0.44
C ASP A 94 6.54 14.83 1.19
N ARG A 95 7.72 14.29 1.51
CA ARG A 95 8.89 15.10 1.96
C ARG A 95 9.74 15.65 0.81
N GLY A 96 9.29 15.52 -0.45
CA GLY A 96 10.16 15.77 -1.60
C GLY A 96 9.51 16.35 -2.84
N GLU A 97 8.29 16.87 -2.81
CA GLU A 97 7.84 17.71 -3.92
C GLU A 97 8.54 19.08 -3.82
N PRO A 98 9.35 19.49 -4.83
CA PRO A 98 9.77 20.87 -4.91
C PRO A 98 8.50 21.69 -5.10
N LYS A 99 8.23 22.63 -4.20
CA LYS A 99 7.37 23.77 -4.54
C LYS A 99 7.94 24.38 -5.81
N LEU A 100 7.29 24.16 -6.96
CA LEU A 100 7.68 24.84 -8.20
C LEU A 100 7.54 26.34 -7.94
N PRO A 101 8.64 27.12 -7.89
CA PRO A 101 8.53 28.55 -7.72
C PRO A 101 8.05 29.12 -9.05
N GLY A 102 6.85 29.71 -9.08
CA GLY A 102 6.45 30.59 -10.18
C GLY A 102 5.09 30.38 -10.84
N LEU A 103 4.12 29.69 -10.21
CA LEU A 103 2.72 29.74 -10.67
C LEU A 103 1.78 30.31 -9.59
N GLU A 104 2.16 31.47 -9.07
CA GLU A 104 1.18 32.44 -8.57
C GLU A 104 0.95 33.44 -9.71
N GLY A 105 -0.19 33.30 -10.38
CA GLY A 105 -0.77 34.33 -11.23
C GLY A 105 -1.88 35.05 -10.49
#